data_AF-A0A2H0APS7-F1
#
_entry.id   AF-A0A2H0APS7-F1
#
_cell.length_a   1.000
_cell.length_b   1.000
_cell.length_c   1.000
_cell.angle_alpha   90.00
_cell.angle_beta   90.00
_cell.angle_gamma   90.00
#
_symmetry.space_group_name_H-M   'P 1'
#
loop_
_entity.id
_entity.type
_entity.pdbx_description
1 polymer ?
#
loop_
_entity_poly.entity_id
_entity_poly.type
_entity_poly.pdbx_seq_one_letter_code
_entity_poly.pdbx_strand_id
1 'polypeptide(L)'
;MPGWKFITNHAGVLCLIAQHPRITAREISSMIGITEKTTRSIISALEAEGYVTKKREGRRIRYRVDSDLSLRHEMQQDKAVGDLLEVLGWVRRRKRTKKEIAG
;
A
#
# COMPACT_ATOMS: atom_id res chain seq x y z
N MET A 1 -23.67 9.02 -4.03
CA MET A 1 -23.83 7.57 -3.78
C MET A 1 -22.52 6.89 -4.16
N PRO A 2 -21.96 5.97 -3.36
CA PRO A 2 -20.80 5.23 -3.81
C PRO A 2 -21.27 4.28 -4.92
N GLY A 3 -20.91 4.59 -6.16
CA GLY A 3 -21.11 3.69 -7.29
C GLY A 3 -20.26 2.42 -7.13
N TRP A 4 -20.54 1.42 -7.97
CA TRP A 4 -19.78 0.18 -8.01
C TRP A 4 -18.28 0.47 -8.20
N LYS A 5 -17.43 -0.14 -7.36
CA LYS A 5 -15.96 -0.05 -7.49
C LYS A 5 -15.41 -1.42 -7.88
N PHE A 6 -14.57 -1.45 -8.91
CA PHE A 6 -13.84 -2.65 -9.32
C PHE A 6 -12.79 -3.10 -8.30
N ILE A 7 -12.25 -2.15 -7.53
CA ILE A 7 -11.24 -2.41 -6.50
C ILE A 7 -11.79 -2.10 -5.11
N THR A 8 -11.31 -2.84 -4.12
CA THR A 8 -11.66 -2.60 -2.72
C THR A 8 -11.01 -1.31 -2.21
N ASN A 9 -11.60 -0.71 -1.17
CA ASN A 9 -10.97 0.44 -0.51
C ASN A 9 -9.57 0.09 0.04
N HIS A 10 -9.34 -1.16 0.48
CA HIS A 10 -8.01 -1.62 0.92
C HIS A 10 -6.97 -1.54 -0.19
N ALA A 11 -7.29 -2.06 -1.39
CA ALA A 11 -6.41 -1.98 -2.55
C ALA A 11 -6.13 -0.52 -2.95
N GLY A 12 -7.15 0.33 -2.95
CA GLY A 12 -6.99 1.76 -3.24
C GLY A 12 -6.09 2.48 -2.23
N VAL A 13 -6.29 2.25 -0.93
CA VAL A 13 -5.45 2.84 0.13
C VAL A 13 -3.99 2.37 -0.02
N LEU A 14 -3.77 1.07 -0.20
CA LEU A 14 -2.43 0.52 -0.33
C LEU A 14 -1.71 1.07 -1.57
N CYS A 15 -2.42 1.19 -2.69
CA CYS A 15 -1.91 1.75 -3.93
C CYS A 15 -1.48 3.23 -3.78
N LEU A 16 -2.32 4.05 -3.16
CA LEU A 16 -1.97 5.46 -2.90
C LEU A 16 -0.77 5.59 -1.96
N ILE A 17 -0.64 4.72 -0.96
CA ILE A 17 0.52 4.69 -0.07
C ILE A 17 1.79 4.28 -0.84
N ALA A 18 1.69 3.30 -1.73
CA ALA A 18 2.82 2.83 -2.55
C ALA A 18 3.33 3.93 -3.50
N GLN A 19 2.42 4.69 -4.12
CA GLN A 19 2.73 5.80 -5.03
C GLN A 19 3.23 7.04 -4.28
N HIS A 20 2.64 7.34 -3.12
CA HIS A 20 2.91 8.55 -2.35
C HIS A 20 3.27 8.22 -0.89
N PRO A 21 4.53 7.87 -0.59
CA PRO A 21 4.93 7.43 0.76
C PRO A 21 4.70 8.45 1.90
N ARG A 22 4.44 9.72 1.60
CA ARG A 22 4.17 10.79 2.58
C ARG A 22 2.72 11.26 2.57
N ILE A 23 1.83 10.57 1.87
CA ILE A 23 0.41 10.90 1.78
C ILE A 23 -0.24 10.81 3.16
N THR A 24 -1.15 11.73 3.45
CA THR A 24 -1.90 11.77 4.70
C THR A 24 -3.20 10.97 4.61
N ALA A 25 -3.71 10.52 5.75
CA ALA A 25 -5.03 9.88 5.80
C ALA A 25 -6.15 10.79 5.24
N ARG A 26 -6.01 12.10 5.42
CA ARG A 26 -6.93 13.10 4.86
C ARG A 26 -6.91 13.08 3.33
N GLU A 27 -5.74 13.19 2.71
CA GLU A 27 -5.60 13.14 1.24
C GLU A 27 -6.12 11.82 0.67
N ILE A 28 -5.77 10.68 1.27
CA ILE A 28 -6.28 9.36 0.86
C ILE A 28 -7.81 9.34 0.92
N SER A 29 -8.41 9.82 2.01
CA SER A 29 -9.86 9.79 2.20
C SER A 29 -10.59 10.61 1.14
N SER A 30 -10.04 11.77 0.76
CA SER A 30 -10.58 12.64 -0.29
C SER A 30 -10.47 11.99 -1.68
N MET A 31 -9.35 11.34 -1.99
CA MET A 31 -9.15 10.68 -3.28
C MET A 31 -10.04 9.43 -3.46
N ILE A 32 -10.24 8.65 -2.40
CA ILE A 32 -11.05 7.42 -2.45
C ILE A 32 -12.55 7.70 -2.29
N GLY A 33 -12.92 8.83 -1.70
CA GLY A 33 -14.31 9.17 -1.36
C GLY A 33 -14.83 8.36 -0.17
N ILE A 34 -14.02 8.19 0.87
CA ILE A 34 -14.38 7.53 2.14
C ILE A 34 -14.06 8.47 3.31
N THR A 35 -14.51 8.13 4.52
CA THR A 35 -14.19 8.95 5.68
C THR A 35 -12.71 8.82 6.09
N GLU A 36 -12.19 9.85 6.73
CA GLU A 36 -10.84 9.82 7.30
C GLU A 36 -10.70 8.75 8.40
N LYS A 37 -11.78 8.45 9.13
CA LYS A 37 -11.85 7.35 10.11
C LYS A 37 -11.71 5.99 9.41
N THR A 38 -12.48 5.76 8.34
CA THR A 38 -12.38 4.53 7.53
C THR A 38 -10.98 4.36 6.97
N THR A 39 -10.39 5.45 6.47
CA THR A 39 -9.02 5.45 5.96
C THR A 39 -8.01 5.03 7.03
N ARG A 40 -8.07 5.63 8.23
CA ARG A 40 -7.19 5.25 9.35
C ARG A 40 -7.38 3.78 9.75
N SER A 41 -8.63 3.30 9.80
CA SER A 41 -8.93 1.90 10.11
C SER A 41 -8.29 0.95 9.10
N ILE A 42 -8.37 1.27 7.81
CA ILE A 42 -7.75 0.48 6.74
C ILE A 42 -6.22 0.50 6.87
N ILE A 43 -5.62 1.67 7.12
CA ILE A 43 -4.16 1.76 7.34
C ILE A 43 -3.74 0.90 8.52
N SER A 44 -4.45 0.96 9.65
CA SER A 44 -4.14 0.13 10.81
C SER A 44 -4.30 -1.36 10.55
N ALA A 45 -5.29 -1.78 9.76
CA ALA A 45 -5.41 -3.17 9.32
C ALA A 45 -4.23 -3.58 8.44
N LEU A 46 -3.85 -2.77 7.45
CA LEU A 46 -2.69 -3.04 6.60
C LEU A 46 -1.37 -3.08 7.38
N GLU A 47 -1.24 -2.26 8.44
CA GLU A 47 -0.10 -2.28 9.35
C GLU A 47 -0.06 -3.55 10.21
N ALA A 48 -1.20 -3.94 10.79
CA ALA A 48 -1.31 -5.16 11.61
C ALA A 48 -0.90 -6.41 10.83
N GLU A 49 -1.20 -6.42 9.53
CA GLU A 49 -0.92 -7.55 8.64
C GLU A 49 0.42 -7.43 7.90
N GLY A 50 1.24 -6.42 8.21
CA GLY A 50 2.61 -6.27 7.70
C GLY A 50 2.73 -5.64 6.30
N TYR A 51 1.63 -5.40 5.58
CA TYR A 51 1.65 -4.77 4.25
C TYR A 51 2.21 -3.36 4.26
N VAL A 52 1.98 -2.61 5.35
CA VAL A 52 2.44 -1.24 5.51
C VAL A 52 3.23 -1.11 6.80
N THR A 53 4.33 -0.38 6.76
CA THR A 53 5.01 0.14 7.95
C THR A 53 5.05 1.65 7.89
N LYS A 54 5.02 2.31 9.06
CA LYS A 54 5.17 3.76 9.16
C LYS A 54 6.41 4.13 9.97
N LYS A 55 7.14 5.14 9.50
CA LYS A 55 8.25 5.75 10.22
C LYS A 55 8.02 7.25 10.34
N ARG A 56 8.29 7.82 11.52
CA ARG A 56 8.26 9.26 11.72
C ARG A 56 9.53 9.88 11.11
N GLU A 57 9.35 10.83 10.19
CA GLU A 57 10.40 11.68 9.62
C GLU A 57 10.10 13.13 10.04
N GLY A 58 10.63 13.54 11.19
CA GLY A 58 10.37 14.85 11.80
C GLY A 58 8.90 15.01 12.22
N ARG A 59 8.20 15.98 11.60
CA ARG A 59 6.76 16.23 11.82
C ARG A 59 5.84 15.38 10.93
N ARG A 60 6.38 14.65 9.96
CA ARG A 60 5.60 13.86 8.99
C ARG A 60 5.78 12.36 9.22
N ILE A 61 4.78 11.61 8.79
CA ILE A 61 4.86 10.15 8.67
C ILE A 61 5.32 9.83 7.25
N ARG A 62 6.20 8.83 7.14
CA ARG A 62 6.50 8.18 5.88
C ARG A 62 6.16 6.70 5.98
N TYR A 63 5.28 6.27 5.09
CA TYR A 63 4.90 4.88 4.92
C TYR A 63 5.91 4.14 4.04
N ARG A 64 5.96 2.82 4.20
CA ARG A 64 6.61 1.87 3.29
C ARG A 64 5.67 0.69 3.08
N VAL A 65 5.58 0.24 1.85
CA VAL A 65 4.83 -0.97 1.49
C VAL A 65 5.80 -2.13 1.38
N ASP A 66 5.44 -3.27 1.97
CA ASP A 66 6.09 -4.53 1.65
C ASP A 66 5.43 -5.13 0.40
N SER A 67 6.07 -4.94 -0.74
CA SER A 67 5.57 -5.41 -2.04
C SER A 67 5.70 -6.91 -2.25
N ASP A 68 6.41 -7.60 -1.37
CA ASP A 68 6.78 -9.00 -1.54
C ASP A 68 5.84 -9.92 -0.74
N LEU A 69 4.98 -9.35 0.12
CA LEU A 69 3.92 -10.08 0.82
C LEU A 69 2.82 -10.54 -0.14
N SER A 70 2.37 -11.78 0.03
CA SER A 70 1.29 -12.38 -0.76
C SER A 70 -0.06 -11.69 -0.55
N LEU A 71 -0.93 -11.72 -1.56
CA LEU A 71 -2.33 -11.33 -1.43
C LEU A 71 -3.07 -12.30 -0.49
N ARG A 72 -3.84 -11.74 0.44
CA ARG A 72 -4.71 -12.53 1.34
C ARG A 72 -5.93 -13.05 0.59
N HIS A 73 -5.80 -14.24 0.02
CA HIS A 73 -6.90 -15.15 -0.28
C HIS A 73 -6.32 -16.55 -0.50
N GLU A 74 -7.03 -17.61 -0.08
CA GLU A 74 -6.61 -19.01 -0.29
C GLU A 74 -6.31 -19.35 -1.76
N MET A 75 -6.83 -18.57 -2.71
CA MET A 75 -6.61 -18.75 -4.15
C MET A 75 -5.51 -17.85 -4.75
N GLN A 76 -4.89 -16.98 -3.96
CA GLN A 76 -3.91 -15.99 -4.45
C GLN A 76 -2.62 -15.93 -3.61
N GLN A 77 -2.36 -16.96 -2.80
CA GLN A 77 -1.16 -17.03 -1.95
C GLN A 77 0.15 -16.93 -2.75
N ASP A 78 0.13 -17.32 -4.03
CA ASP A 78 1.30 -17.27 -4.92
C ASP A 78 1.56 -15.90 -5.55
N LYS A 79 0.65 -14.91 -5.36
CA LYS A 79 0.78 -13.59 -5.99
C LYS A 79 1.18 -12.54 -4.97
N ALA A 80 2.29 -11.85 -5.25
CA ALA A 80 2.76 -10.77 -4.41
C ALA A 80 1.84 -9.55 -4.57
N VAL A 81 1.64 -8.81 -3.49
CA VAL A 81 0.86 -7.56 -3.50
C VAL A 81 1.47 -6.53 -4.45
N GLY A 82 2.80 -6.57 -4.65
CA GLY A 82 3.50 -5.76 -5.64
C GLY A 82 2.96 -5.94 -7.06
N ASP A 83 2.53 -7.14 -7.44
CA ASP A 83 2.05 -7.42 -8.80
C ASP A 83 0.68 -6.78 -9.03
N LEU A 84 -0.20 -6.81 -8.00
CA LEU A 84 -1.44 -6.04 -8.01
C LEU A 84 -1.16 -4.54 -8.12
N LEU A 85 -0.20 -4.05 -7.34
CA LEU A 85 0.15 -2.63 -7.34
C LEU A 85 0.66 -2.17 -8.72
N GLU A 86 1.46 -3.01 -9.40
CA GLU A 86 1.92 -2.75 -10.76
C GLU A 86 0.77 -2.62 -11.76
N VAL A 87 -0.23 -3.51 -11.70
CA VAL A 87 -1.45 -3.41 -12.51
C VAL A 87 -2.22 -2.11 -12.23
N LEU A 88 -2.18 -1.62 -10.99
CA LEU A 88 -2.81 -0.36 -10.58
C LEU A 88 -1.94 0.89 -10.85
N GLY A 89 -0.83 0.74 -11.58
CA GLY A 89 0.01 1.85 -12.03
C GLY A 89 1.15 2.22 -11.07
N TRP A 90 1.42 1.43 -10.03
CA TRP A 90 2.62 1.61 -9.22
C TRP A 90 3.87 1.10 -9.95
N VAL A 91 4.86 1.96 -10.13
CA VAL A 91 6.16 1.54 -10.67
C VAL A 91 7.00 0.97 -9.55
N ARG A 92 7.21 -0.35 -9.55
CA ARG A 92 8.12 -1.02 -8.61
C ARG A 92 9.51 -0.42 -8.77
N ARG A 93 9.94 0.35 -7.78
CA ARG A 93 11.34 0.83 -7.73
C ARG A 93 12.21 -0.41 -7.61
N ARG A 94 12.86 -0.82 -8.71
CA ARG A 94 13.81 -1.94 -8.71
C ARG A 94 14.73 -1.76 -7.50
N LYS A 95 14.62 -2.67 -6.52
CA LYS A 95 15.64 -2.81 -5.49
C LYS A 95 16.93 -3.06 -6.27
N ARG A 96 17.92 -2.15 -6.20
CA ARG A 96 19.29 -2.49 -6.59
C ARG A 96 19.67 -3.69 -5.72
N THR A 97 19.60 -4.89 -6.28
CA THR A 97 20.04 -6.11 -5.61
C THR A 97 21.51 -5.94 -5.30
N LYS A 98 21.84 -5.82 -4.02
CA LYS A 98 23.20 -5.95 -3.51
C LYS A 98 23.58 -7.43 -3.62
N LYS A 99 23.90 -7.87 -4.84
CA LYS A 99 24.38 -9.23 -5.16
C LYS A 99 25.58 -9.15 -6.10
N GLU A 100 26.58 -8.34 -5.73
CA GLU A 100 27.90 -8.27 -6.38
C GLU A 100 28.96 -7.88 -5.32
N ILE A 101 29.07 -8.60 -4.20
CA ILE A 101 30.32 -8.67 -3.41
C ILE A 101 30.36 -10.03 -2.69
N ALA A 102 30.39 -11.10 -3.48
CA ALA A 102 30.75 -12.44 -3.04
C ALA A 102 31.12 -13.23 -4.30
N GLY A 103 32.30 -12.90 -4.83
CA GLY A 103 32.94 -13.51 -5.97
C GLY A 103 34.39 -13.09 -5.95
#